data_AF-A0A2G5IMJ9-F1
#
_entry.id   AF-A0A2G5IMJ9-F1
#
_cell.length_a   1.000
_cell.length_b   1.000
_cell.length_c   1.000
_cell.angle_alpha   90.00
_cell.angle_beta   90.00
_cell.angle_gamma   90.00
#
_symmetry.space_group_name_H-M   'P 1'
#
loop_
_entity.id
_entity.type
_entity.pdbx_description
1 polymer ?
#
loop_
_entity_poly.entity_id
_entity_poly.type
_entity_poly.pdbx_seq_one_letter_code
_entity_poly.pdbx_strand_id
1 'polypeptide(L)'
;MIARQLDQIAPGTVLVRITPVTHDGRPRTWVTLDAATGPVEADRDAHRAAYGLLRRMFPGSDWTRAVLYDARTGYVTYDEPTAPAELGLYTAEEADQ
;
A
#
# COMPACT_ATOMS: atom_id res chain seq x y z
N MET A 1 -15.41 -14.24 2.45
CA MET A 1 -14.14 -13.80 3.06
C MET A 1 -13.32 -13.09 2.01
N ILE A 2 -12.75 -11.93 2.35
CA ILE A 2 -11.99 -11.07 1.43
C ILE A 2 -10.77 -11.80 0.86
N ALA A 3 -10.06 -12.58 1.68
CA ALA A 3 -8.89 -13.37 1.27
C ALA A 3 -9.18 -14.31 0.09
N ARG A 4 -10.31 -15.04 0.13
CA ARG A 4 -10.72 -15.93 -0.98
C ARG A 4 -11.01 -15.16 -2.26
N GLN A 5 -11.63 -13.98 -2.16
CA GLN A 5 -11.92 -13.15 -3.33
C GLN A 5 -10.65 -12.53 -3.91
N LEU A 6 -9.69 -12.16 -3.07
CA LEU A 6 -8.36 -11.73 -3.52
C LEU A 6 -7.62 -12.86 -4.24
N ASP A 7 -7.65 -14.08 -3.70
CA ASP A 7 -7.03 -15.25 -4.34
C ASP A 7 -7.65 -15.56 -5.71
N GLN A 8 -8.95 -15.29 -5.90
CA GLN A 8 -9.60 -15.38 -7.22
C GLN A 8 -9.21 -14.26 -8.20
N ILE A 9 -8.88 -13.07 -7.68
CA ILE A 9 -8.48 -11.91 -8.49
C ILE A 9 -7.01 -12.04 -8.90
N ALA A 10 -6.15 -12.38 -7.94
CA ALA A 10 -4.71 -12.50 -8.10
C ALA A 10 -4.23 -13.61 -7.14
N PRO A 11 -4.09 -14.85 -7.64
CA PRO A 11 -3.75 -16.01 -6.81
C PRO A 11 -2.48 -15.79 -5.99
N GLY A 12 -2.52 -16.19 -4.72
CA GLY A 12 -1.38 -16.06 -3.81
C GLY A 12 -1.19 -14.68 -3.19
N THR A 13 -2.06 -13.71 -3.47
CA THR A 13 -2.03 -12.39 -2.80
C THR A 13 -2.30 -12.53 -1.30
N VAL A 14 -1.34 -12.08 -0.48
CA VAL A 14 -1.47 -12.04 0.98
C VAL A 14 -1.45 -10.61 1.53
N LEU A 15 -0.83 -9.67 0.82
CA LEU A 15 -0.81 -8.26 1.16
C LEU A 15 -1.30 -7.43 -0.02
N VAL A 16 -2.08 -6.40 0.27
CA VAL A 16 -2.50 -5.40 -0.72
C VAL A 16 -2.14 -4.03 -0.19
N ARG A 17 -1.23 -3.35 -0.89
CA ARG A 17 -0.83 -1.98 -0.58
C ARG A 17 -1.53 -1.03 -1.52
N ILE A 18 -2.16 0.00 -0.96
CA ILE A 18 -2.86 1.05 -1.69
C ILE A 18 -2.20 2.37 -1.33
N THR A 19 -1.55 3.01 -2.30
CA THR A 19 -0.82 4.26 -2.10
C THR A 19 -1.44 5.35 -2.97
N PRO A 20 -2.01 6.41 -2.37
CA PRO A 20 -2.39 7.60 -3.12
C PRO A 20 -1.12 8.31 -3.59
N VAL A 21 -1.05 8.59 -4.89
CA VAL A 21 0.11 9.23 -5.53
C VAL A 21 -0.35 10.40 -6.38
N THR A 22 0.51 11.40 -6.56
CA THR A 22 0.29 12.46 -7.54
C THR A 22 1.13 12.17 -8.78
N HIS A 23 0.48 12.05 -9.93
CA HIS A 23 1.15 11.80 -11.22
C HIS A 23 0.67 12.82 -12.24
N ASP A 24 1.57 13.56 -12.86
CA ASP A 24 1.28 14.69 -13.76
C ASP A 24 0.33 15.74 -13.14
N GLY A 25 0.52 16.05 -11.86
CA GLY A 25 -0.35 16.98 -11.13
C GLY A 25 -1.78 16.49 -10.89
N ARG A 26 -2.07 15.20 -11.16
CA ARG A 26 -3.38 14.59 -10.94
C ARG A 26 -3.30 13.50 -9.86
N PRO A 27 -4.30 13.42 -8.96
CA PRO A 27 -4.37 12.33 -8.00
C PRO A 27 -4.58 11.01 -8.72
N ARG A 28 -3.79 10.01 -8.36
CA ARG A 28 -3.89 8.63 -8.80
C ARG A 28 -3.74 7.70 -7.59
N THR A 29 -4.05 6.43 -7.79
CA THR A 29 -3.88 5.39 -6.79
C THR A 29 -2.97 4.32 -7.38
N TRP A 30 -1.86 4.04 -6.71
CA TRP A 30 -1.03 2.87 -6.96
C TRP A 30 -1.54 1.72 -6.09
N VAL A 31 -1.72 0.56 -6.68
CA VAL A 31 -2.07 -0.68 -5.96
C VAL A 31 -0.95 -1.68 -6.21
N THR A 32 -0.45 -2.32 -5.16
CA THR A 32 0.52 -3.40 -5.24
C THR A 32 -0.07 -4.63 -4.57
N LEU A 33 0.07 -5.79 -5.22
CA LEU A 33 -0.35 -7.08 -4.71
C LEU A 33 0.91 -7.87 -4.40
N ASP A 34 1.06 -8.33 -3.16
CA ASP A 34 2.24 -9.06 -2.72
C ASP A 34 1.83 -10.44 -2.15
N ALA A 35 2.59 -11.45 -2.54
CA ALA A 35 2.62 -12.77 -1.95
C ALA A 35 3.54 -12.78 -0.73
N ALA A 36 3.63 -13.94 -0.06
CA ALA A 36 4.55 -14.12 1.07
C ALA A 36 6.02 -13.89 0.70
N THR A 37 6.36 -14.07 -0.56
CA THR A 37 7.73 -14.09 -1.09
C THR A 37 8.08 -12.87 -1.95
N GLY A 38 7.14 -11.94 -2.15
CA GLY A 38 7.34 -10.76 -3.00
C GLY A 38 6.12 -10.44 -3.88
N PRO A 39 6.26 -9.54 -4.86
CA PRO A 39 5.16 -9.07 -5.69
C PRO A 39 4.48 -10.20 -6.48
N VAL A 40 3.16 -10.11 -6.61
CA VAL A 40 2.36 -10.96 -7.49
C VAL A 40 2.33 -10.32 -8.88
N GLU A 41 2.67 -11.10 -9.90
CA GLU A 41 2.46 -10.68 -11.29
C GLU A 41 0.96 -10.70 -11.60
N ALA A 42 0.38 -9.52 -11.78
CA ALA A 42 -1.04 -9.35 -12.02
C ALA A 42 -1.27 -8.23 -13.03
N ASP A 43 -2.32 -8.36 -13.85
CA ASP A 43 -2.66 -7.34 -14.82
C ASP A 43 -3.35 -6.12 -14.17
N ARG A 44 -3.58 -5.09 -14.97
CA ARG A 44 -4.21 -3.85 -14.50
C ARG A 44 -5.64 -4.08 -13.97
N ASP A 45 -6.37 -5.02 -14.53
CA ASP A 45 -7.76 -5.30 -14.12
C ASP A 45 -7.80 -5.98 -12.76
N ALA A 46 -6.85 -6.87 -12.47
CA ALA A 46 -6.69 -7.49 -11.16
C ALA A 46 -6.39 -6.43 -10.08
N HIS A 47 -5.47 -5.50 -10.35
CA HIS A 47 -5.18 -4.39 -9.43
C HIS A 47 -6.43 -3.52 -9.18
N ARG A 48 -7.20 -3.22 -10.23
CA ARG A 48 -8.44 -2.44 -10.11
C ARG A 48 -9.52 -3.21 -9.35
N ALA A 49 -9.64 -4.52 -9.57
CA ALA A 49 -10.61 -5.37 -8.90
C ALA A 49 -10.29 -5.51 -7.41
N ALA A 50 -9.01 -5.69 -7.04
CA ALA A 50 -8.56 -5.73 -5.66
C ALA A 50 -8.87 -4.42 -4.92
N TYR A 51 -8.55 -3.27 -5.53
CA TYR A 51 -8.90 -1.97 -4.95
C TYR A 51 -10.41 -1.78 -4.79
N GLY A 52 -11.19 -2.15 -5.81
CA GLY A 52 -12.65 -2.08 -5.76
C GLY A 52 -13.26 -3.00 -4.68
N LEU A 53 -12.69 -4.19 -4.48
CA LEU A 53 -13.07 -5.11 -3.42
C LEU A 53 -12.83 -4.47 -2.04
N LEU A 54 -11.62 -3.98 -1.77
CA LEU A 54 -11.28 -3.41 -0.47
C LEU A 54 -12.10 -2.16 -0.14
N ARG A 55 -12.34 -1.27 -1.11
CA ARG A 55 -13.21 -0.10 -0.92
C ARG A 55 -14.65 -0.46 -0.55
N ARG A 56 -15.18 -1.55 -1.10
CA ARG A 56 -16.54 -2.01 -0.77
C ARG A 56 -16.60 -2.65 0.62
N MET A 57 -15.53 -3.35 1.02
CA MET A 57 -15.49 -4.06 2.30
C MET A 57 -15.14 -3.15 3.48
N PHE A 58 -14.40 -2.07 3.23
CA PHE A 58 -14.01 -1.08 4.23
C PHE A 58 -14.45 0.34 3.83
N PRO A 59 -15.77 0.62 3.81
CA PRO A 59 -16.29 1.92 3.36
C PRO A 59 -15.87 3.09 4.26
N GLY A 60 -15.50 2.83 5.51
CA GLY A 60 -15.06 3.85 6.48
C GLY A 60 -13.55 4.14 6.48
N SER A 61 -12.75 3.44 5.67
CA SER A 61 -11.30 3.68 5.61
C SER A 61 -10.98 4.96 4.85
N ASP A 62 -9.95 5.68 5.32
CA ASP A 62 -9.42 6.84 4.61
C ASP A 62 -8.47 6.39 3.48
N TRP A 63 -9.00 6.32 2.26
CA TRP A 63 -8.24 5.95 1.05
C TRP A 63 -7.39 7.10 0.49
N THR A 64 -7.39 8.28 1.12
CA THR A 64 -6.48 9.38 0.79
C THR A 64 -5.13 9.24 1.48
N ARG A 65 -4.98 8.22 2.34
CA ARG A 65 -3.73 7.81 2.96
C ARG A 65 -3.23 6.49 2.38
N ALA A 66 -1.94 6.23 2.54
CA ALA A 66 -1.38 4.93 2.23
C ALA A 66 -1.93 3.89 3.22
N VAL A 67 -2.34 2.74 2.68
CA VAL A 67 -3.04 1.69 3.41
C VAL A 67 -2.47 0.33 3.04
N LEU A 68 -2.30 -0.53 4.03
CA LEU A 68 -1.93 -1.94 3.87
C LEU A 68 -3.06 -2.83 4.40
N TYR A 69 -3.57 -3.70 3.53
CA TYR A 69 -4.48 -4.78 3.91
C TYR A 69 -3.71 -6.10 3.97
N ASP A 70 -3.84 -6.82 5.08
CA ASP A 70 -3.28 -8.15 5.27
C ASP A 70 -4.39 -9.21 5.20
N ALA A 71 -4.33 -10.07 4.18
CA ALA A 71 -5.31 -11.12 3.95
C ALA A 71 -5.25 -12.26 4.98
N ARG A 72 -4.12 -12.41 5.69
CA ARG A 72 -3.92 -13.44 6.72
C ARG A 72 -4.62 -13.06 8.01
N THR A 73 -4.59 -11.76 8.36
CA THR A 73 -5.18 -11.24 9.59
C THR A 73 -6.54 -10.57 9.37
N GLY A 74 -6.84 -10.16 8.13
CA GLY A 74 -8.03 -9.43 7.76
C GLY A 74 -8.01 -7.96 8.15
N TYR A 75 -6.87 -7.44 8.64
CA TYR A 75 -6.76 -6.07 9.09
C TYR A 75 -6.33 -5.10 7.99
N VAL A 76 -6.86 -3.89 8.09
CA VAL A 76 -6.44 -2.72 7.34
C VAL A 76 -5.67 -1.83 8.30
N THR A 77 -4.45 -1.44 7.90
CA THR A 77 -3.59 -0.54 8.66
C THR A 77 -3.16 0.62 7.79
N TYR A 78 -2.91 1.78 8.40
CA TYR A 78 -2.32 2.92 7.67
C TYR A 78 -0.84 2.68 7.49
N ASP A 79 -0.41 2.66 6.24
CA ASP A 79 0.98 2.48 5.83
C ASP A 79 1.63 3.85 5.73
N GLU A 80 1.59 4.61 6.83
CA GLU A 80 2.27 5.90 6.89
C GLU A 80 3.77 5.65 6.84
N PRO A 81 4.54 6.37 5.99
CA PRO A 81 5.98 6.29 6.05
C PRO A 81 6.37 6.68 7.48
N THR A 82 6.87 5.70 8.23
CA THR A 82 7.55 6.00 9.48
C THR A 82 8.71 6.89 9.06
N ALA A 83 8.61 8.18 9.38
CA ALA A 83 9.74 9.09 9.20
C ALA A 83 10.94 8.35 9.79
N PRO A 84 12.08 8.23 9.06
CA PRO A 84 13.24 7.60 9.65
C PRO A 84 13.46 8.32 10.98
N ALA A 85 13.41 7.60 12.09
CA ALA A 85 13.73 8.16 13.40
C ALA A 85 14.99 8.99 13.19
N GLU A 86 14.88 10.32 13.38
CA GLU A 86 15.82 11.31 12.87
C GLU A 86 17.23 10.72 12.89
N LEU A 87 17.72 10.28 11.73
CA LEU A 87 19.10 9.87 11.61
C LEU A 87 19.84 11.16 11.97
N GLY A 88 20.53 11.18 13.11
CA GLY A 88 21.09 12.38 13.73
C GLY A 88 22.12 13.07 12.83
N LEU A 89 21.64 13.71 11.77
CA LEU A 89 22.37 14.59 10.89
C LEU A 89 22.45 15.93 11.61
N TYR A 90 23.15 15.94 12.75
CA TYR A 90 23.71 17.19 13.25
C TYR A 90 24.68 17.67 12.18
N THR A 91 24.27 18.74 11.52
CA THR A 91 25.09 19.57 10.66
C THR A 91 26.49 19.70 11.26
N ALA A 92 27.49 19.11 10.61
CA ALA A 92 28.88 19.49 10.86
C ALA A 92 29.01 20.91 10.32
N GLU A 93 28.80 21.87 11.22
CA GLU A 93 29.06 23.29 11.02
C GLU A 93 30.50 23.42 10.50
N GLU A 94 30.63 24.08 9.34
CA GLU A 94 31.91 24.47 8.77
C GLU A 94 32.69 25.29 9.81
N ALA A 95 33.72 24.69 10.38
CA ALA A 95 34.75 25.42 11.11
C ALA A 95 35.91 25.68 10.16
N ASP A 96 35.83 26.83 9.49
CA ASP A 96 36.96 27.55 8.90
C ASP A 96 37.98 27.87 10.01
N GLN A 97 39.21 27.37 9.86
CA GLN A 97 40.44 27.94 10.44
C GLN A 97 41.63 27.69 9.51
#